data_AF-A0A7S3ZYQ7-F1
#
_entry.id   AF-A0A7S3ZYQ7-F1
#
_cell.length_a   1.000
_cell.length_b   1.000
_cell.length_c   1.000
_cell.angle_alpha   90.00
_cell.angle_beta   90.00
_cell.angle_gamma   90.00
#
_symmetry.space_group_name_H-M   'P 1'
#
loop_
_entity.id
_entity.type
_entity.pdbx_description
1 polymer ?
#
loop_
_entity_poly.entity_id
_entity_poly.type
_entity_poly.pdbx_seq_one_letter_code
_entity_poly.pdbx_strand_id
1 'polypeptide(L)'
;WLADATAAEAAYGHISTWKTGGVTDMADLFCASETNGNCASSSSSDHAAAAASFNEDISAWDTSGVTTMDRMFFYASSFNRDIGAWAVHNVKYMSQMFALASAFNQDIGGWA
;
A
#
# COMPACT_ATOMS: atom_id res chain seq x y z
N TRP A 1 5.57 -8.77 -1.85
CA TRP A 1 6.04 -8.38 -0.51
C TRP A 1 5.25 -9.10 0.58
N LEU A 2 3.92 -8.94 0.67
CA LEU A 2 3.11 -9.51 1.75
C LEU A 2 3.18 -11.03 1.93
N ALA A 3 3.32 -11.80 0.84
CA ALA A 3 3.38 -13.27 0.93
C ALA A 3 4.67 -13.78 1.61
N ASP A 4 5.80 -13.14 1.30
CA ASP A 4 7.13 -13.46 1.83
C ASP A 4 8.05 -12.25 1.60
N ALA A 5 8.23 -11.43 2.64
CA ALA A 5 9.08 -10.25 2.58
C ALA A 5 10.56 -10.63 2.46
N THR A 6 10.99 -11.75 3.07
CA THR A 6 12.40 -12.19 3.04
C THR A 6 12.80 -12.61 1.63
N ALA A 7 11.98 -13.42 0.96
CA ALA A 7 12.22 -13.81 -0.42
C ALA A 7 12.12 -12.61 -1.38
N ALA A 8 11.15 -11.72 -1.17
CA ALA A 8 11.01 -10.52 -1.98
C ALA A 8 12.22 -9.57 -1.83
N GLU A 9 12.73 -9.39 -0.62
CA GLU A 9 13.92 -8.57 -0.36
C GLU A 9 15.17 -9.19 -1.00
N ALA A 10 15.34 -10.51 -0.92
CA ALA A 10 16.45 -11.20 -1.58
C ALA A 10 16.40 -11.08 -3.12
N ALA A 11 15.20 -11.07 -3.71
CA ALA A 11 15.01 -11.03 -5.16
C ALA A 11 15.02 -9.61 -5.74
N TYR A 12 14.42 -8.65 -5.03
CA TYR A 12 14.10 -7.31 -5.57
C TYR A 12 14.69 -6.17 -4.74
N GLY A 13 15.40 -6.47 -3.66
CA GLY A 13 15.83 -5.49 -2.67
C GLY A 13 14.67 -5.05 -1.77
N HIS A 14 15.03 -4.31 -0.72
CA HIS A 14 14.06 -3.81 0.26
C HIS A 14 13.03 -2.88 -0.43
N ILE A 15 11.76 -2.99 -0.03
CA ILE A 15 10.63 -2.30 -0.66
C ILE A 15 10.77 -0.77 -0.69
N SER A 16 11.49 -0.19 0.28
CA SER A 16 11.79 1.24 0.33
C SER A 16 12.67 1.74 -0.83
N THR A 17 13.33 0.84 -1.57
CA THR A 17 14.27 1.18 -2.65
C THR A 17 13.70 0.95 -4.05
N TRP A 18 12.46 0.47 -4.14
CA TRP A 18 11.85 0.14 -5.42
C TRP A 18 11.61 1.39 -6.27
N LYS A 19 11.88 1.26 -7.57
CA LYS A 19 11.65 2.34 -8.56
C LYS A 19 10.21 2.30 -9.05
N THR A 20 9.35 3.14 -8.48
CA THR A 20 7.90 3.14 -8.76
C THR A 20 7.43 4.16 -9.80
N GLY A 21 8.31 5.02 -10.33
CA GLY A 21 7.91 6.13 -11.22
C GLY A 21 7.23 5.73 -12.54
N GLY A 22 7.25 4.44 -12.91
CA GLY A 22 6.51 3.91 -14.07
C GLY A 22 5.17 3.25 -13.71
N VAL A 23 4.79 3.20 -12.43
CA VAL A 23 3.59 2.52 -11.95
C VAL A 23 2.40 3.47 -12.04
N THR A 24 1.33 3.04 -12.72
CA THR A 24 0.07 3.81 -12.84
C THR A 24 -1.04 3.28 -11.95
N ASP A 25 -0.96 2.04 -11.50
CA ASP A 25 -1.97 1.38 -10.68
C ASP A 25 -1.32 0.80 -9.43
N MET A 26 -1.72 1.34 -8.28
CA MET A 26 -1.32 0.92 -6.94
C MET A 26 -2.53 0.39 -6.14
N ALA A 27 -3.63 0.04 -6.81
CA ALA A 27 -4.79 -0.54 -6.16
C ALA A 27 -4.43 -1.85 -5.46
N ASP A 28 -5.03 -2.08 -4.28
CA ASP A 28 -4.96 -3.32 -3.52
C ASP A 28 -3.54 -3.81 -3.13
N LEU A 29 -2.48 -3.01 -3.30
CA LEU A 29 -1.08 -3.45 -3.12
C LEU A 29 -0.78 -4.04 -1.73
N PHE A 30 -1.36 -3.44 -0.68
CA PHE A 30 -1.23 -3.91 0.70
C PHE A 30 -2.57 -4.38 1.27
N CYS A 31 -3.44 -4.86 0.38
CA CYS A 31 -4.70 -5.46 0.75
C CYS A 31 -4.60 -7.00 0.81
N ALA A 32 -5.32 -7.61 1.74
CA ALA A 32 -5.55 -9.06 1.74
C ALA A 32 -6.53 -9.43 0.61
N SER A 33 -6.03 -10.01 -0.49
CA SER A 33 -6.89 -10.56 -1.55
C SER A 33 -6.64 -12.06 -1.74
N GLU A 34 -7.73 -12.82 -1.84
CA GLU A 34 -7.68 -14.27 -2.06
C GLU A 34 -8.14 -14.72 -3.44
N THR A 35 -8.67 -13.84 -4.29
CA THR A 35 -8.89 -14.05 -5.73
C THR A 35 -9.72 -12.88 -6.28
N ASN A 36 -9.44 -12.47 -7.52
CA ASN A 36 -10.28 -11.60 -8.35
C ASN A 36 -10.30 -10.10 -8.00
N GLY A 37 -9.25 -9.56 -7.38
CA GLY A 37 -9.17 -8.12 -7.09
C GLY A 37 -10.24 -7.66 -6.11
N ASN A 38 -10.75 -8.57 -5.28
CA ASN A 38 -11.61 -8.21 -4.16
C ASN A 38 -10.79 -8.35 -2.87
N CYS A 39 -10.69 -7.24 -2.16
CA CYS A 39 -10.19 -7.17 -0.80
C CYS A 39 -11.15 -7.90 0.13
N ALA A 40 -10.86 -9.17 0.44
CA ALA A 40 -11.75 -9.96 1.26
C ALA A 40 -11.45 -9.72 2.75
N SER A 41 -12.47 -9.31 3.49
CA SER A 41 -12.44 -9.15 4.95
C SER A 41 -12.30 -10.46 5.74
N SER A 42 -12.20 -11.60 5.06
CA SER A 42 -12.23 -12.92 5.69
C SER A 42 -11.89 -14.00 4.66
N SER A 43 -10.80 -14.76 4.83
CA SER A 43 -10.85 -16.24 5.04
C SER A 43 -9.51 -16.99 5.01
N SER A 44 -8.36 -16.39 4.68
CA SER A 44 -7.03 -16.98 4.91
C SER A 44 -6.28 -16.13 5.92
N SER A 45 -5.97 -16.75 7.07
CA SER A 45 -5.37 -16.09 8.23
C SER A 45 -4.08 -15.36 7.88
N ASP A 46 -3.30 -15.90 6.96
CA ASP A 46 -1.90 -15.52 6.82
C ASP A 46 -1.73 -14.29 5.92
N HIS A 47 -2.48 -14.20 4.81
CA HIS A 47 -2.43 -13.02 3.94
C HIS A 47 -3.11 -11.81 4.61
N ALA A 48 -4.21 -12.05 5.33
CA ALA A 48 -4.86 -11.04 6.14
C ALA A 48 -3.94 -10.53 7.26
N ALA A 49 -3.21 -11.41 7.94
CA ALA A 49 -2.24 -11.03 8.96
C ALA A 49 -1.05 -10.25 8.36
N ALA A 50 -0.55 -10.65 7.18
CA ALA A 50 0.54 -9.94 6.51
C ALA A 50 0.12 -8.52 6.10
N ALA A 51 -1.07 -8.35 5.50
CA ALA A 51 -1.62 -7.03 5.20
C ALA A 51 -1.80 -6.19 6.47
N ALA A 52 -2.40 -6.76 7.53
CA ALA A 52 -2.63 -6.07 8.80
C ALA A 52 -1.34 -5.61 9.50
N SER A 53 -0.25 -6.37 9.34
CA SER A 53 1.05 -6.06 9.92
C SER A 53 1.95 -5.20 9.04
N PHE A 54 1.55 -4.90 7.80
CA PHE A 54 2.34 -4.07 6.89
C PHE A 54 2.58 -2.67 7.47
N ASN A 55 3.86 -2.30 7.61
CA ASN A 55 4.28 -0.99 8.12
C ASN A 55 5.69 -0.61 7.66
N GLU A 56 6.06 -1.01 6.44
CA GLU A 56 7.37 -0.72 5.85
C GLU A 56 7.46 0.71 5.33
N ASP A 57 8.68 1.28 5.36
CA ASP A 57 8.93 2.60 4.81
C ASP A 57 8.83 2.59 3.27
N ILE A 58 7.91 3.40 2.77
CA ILE A 58 7.61 3.62 1.35
C ILE A 58 7.54 5.12 1.03
N SER A 59 8.07 5.96 1.92
CA SER A 59 8.09 7.42 1.76
C SER A 59 8.83 7.88 0.50
N ALA A 60 9.82 7.09 0.05
CA ALA A 60 10.65 7.37 -1.12
C ALA A 60 10.03 6.97 -2.47
N TRP A 61 8.83 6.37 -2.47
CA TRP A 61 8.17 5.99 -3.72
C TRP A 61 7.78 7.22 -4.54
N ASP A 62 8.10 7.18 -5.83
CA ASP A 62 7.58 8.13 -6.80
C ASP A 62 6.16 7.71 -7.20
N THR A 63 5.17 8.51 -6.79
CA THR A 63 3.75 8.31 -7.09
C THR A 63 3.24 9.25 -8.18
N SER A 64 4.12 10.06 -8.80
CA SER A 64 3.70 11.10 -9.75
C SER A 64 2.98 10.55 -10.98
N GLY A 65 3.26 9.30 -11.38
CA GLY A 65 2.58 8.62 -12.50
C GLY A 65 1.30 7.87 -12.12
N VAL A 66 0.94 7.78 -10.84
CA VAL A 66 -0.13 6.91 -10.36
C VAL A 66 -1.49 7.53 -10.63
N THR A 67 -2.41 6.72 -11.16
CA THR A 67 -3.80 7.10 -11.44
C THR A 67 -4.82 6.40 -10.55
N THR A 68 -4.46 5.29 -9.91
CA THR A 68 -5.35 4.49 -9.07
C THR A 68 -4.63 4.06 -7.79
N MET A 69 -5.25 4.34 -6.63
CA MET A 69 -4.80 3.94 -5.29
C MET A 69 -5.95 3.34 -4.47
N ASP A 70 -6.99 2.82 -5.13
CA ASP A 70 -8.14 2.21 -4.46
C ASP A 70 -7.68 1.10 -3.51
N ARG A 71 -8.17 1.16 -2.27
CA ARG A 71 -7.93 0.13 -1.23
C ARG A 71 -6.45 -0.21 -0.99
N MET A 72 -5.50 0.65 -1.37
CA MET A 72 -4.07 0.36 -1.29
C MET A 72 -3.61 -0.09 0.11
N PHE A 73 -4.15 0.52 1.17
CA PHE A 73 -3.91 0.17 2.58
C PHE A 73 -5.17 -0.36 3.28
N PHE A 74 -6.12 -0.89 2.53
CA PHE A 74 -7.34 -1.45 3.11
C PHE A 74 -6.98 -2.62 4.03
N TYR A 75 -7.43 -2.56 5.29
CA TYR A 75 -7.03 -3.48 6.38
C TYR A 75 -5.57 -3.44 6.85
N ALA A 76 -4.71 -2.54 6.35
CA ALA A 76 -3.35 -2.38 6.86
C ALA A 76 -3.34 -1.69 8.23
N SER A 77 -3.88 -2.37 9.24
CA SER A 77 -4.23 -1.81 10.56
C SER A 77 -3.04 -1.25 11.33
N SER A 78 -1.83 -1.74 11.04
CA SER A 78 -0.57 -1.29 11.65
C SER A 78 0.14 -0.21 10.83
N PHE A 79 -0.30 0.09 9.61
CA PHE A 79 0.38 1.05 8.74
C PHE A 79 0.28 2.47 9.30
N ASN A 80 1.44 3.09 9.52
CA ASN A 80 1.53 4.47 10.02
C ASN A 80 2.84 5.14 9.58
N ARG A 81 3.21 4.97 8.31
CA ARG A 81 4.40 5.61 7.73
C ARG A 81 4.06 6.91 7.01
N ASP A 82 5.00 7.85 7.09
CA ASP A 82 4.87 9.15 6.45
C ASP A 82 4.85 8.97 4.93
N ILE A 83 3.78 9.48 4.33
CA ILE A 83 3.52 9.51 2.89
C ILE A 83 3.10 10.91 2.45
N GLY A 84 3.33 11.93 3.27
CA GLY A 84 2.94 13.33 2.99
C GLY A 84 3.66 13.92 1.78
N ALA A 85 4.81 13.34 1.39
CA ALA A 85 5.58 13.74 0.21
C ALA A 85 5.10 13.13 -1.11
N TRP A 86 4.11 12.22 -1.09
CA TRP A 86 3.58 11.62 -2.30
C TRP A 86 2.87 12.65 -3.19
N ALA A 87 3.16 12.59 -4.48
CA ALA A 87 2.48 13.37 -5.50
C ALA A 87 1.23 12.62 -5.96
N VAL A 88 0.05 13.21 -5.76
CA VAL A 88 -1.24 12.54 -6.04
C VAL A 88 -2.12 13.29 -7.04
N HIS A 89 -1.62 14.38 -7.64
CA HIS A 89 -2.30 15.16 -8.69
C HIS A 89 -2.92 14.33 -9.82
N ASN A 90 -2.34 13.18 -10.17
CA ASN A 90 -2.81 12.31 -11.25
C ASN A 90 -3.78 11.21 -10.80
N VAL A 91 -3.95 11.01 -9.49
CA VAL A 91 -4.78 9.95 -8.93
C VAL A 91 -6.25 10.29 -9.08
N LYS A 92 -6.99 9.38 -9.71
CA LYS A 92 -8.43 9.51 -9.99
C LYS A 92 -9.29 8.73 -9.01
N TYR A 93 -8.74 7.65 -8.44
CA TYR A 93 -9.46 6.72 -7.58
C TYR A 93 -8.66 6.43 -6.31
N MET A 94 -9.26 6.71 -5.15
CA MET A 94 -8.71 6.51 -3.79
C MET A 94 -9.75 5.89 -2.85
N SER A 95 -10.76 5.22 -3.41
CA SER A 95 -11.85 4.64 -2.64
C SER A 95 -11.30 3.70 -1.58
N GLN A 96 -11.72 3.89 -0.33
CA GLN A 96 -11.34 3.04 0.80
C GLN A 96 -9.83 2.89 1.04
N MET A 97 -8.97 3.78 0.52
CA MET A 97 -7.50 3.69 0.59
C MET A 97 -6.98 3.40 2.01
N PHE A 98 -7.52 4.08 3.03
CA PHE A 98 -7.18 3.89 4.45
C PHE A 98 -8.31 3.28 5.29
N ALA A 99 -9.36 2.74 4.66
CA ALA A 99 -10.42 2.14 5.44
C ALA A 99 -9.86 0.92 6.21
N LEU A 100 -10.08 0.92 7.52
CA LEU A 100 -9.56 -0.07 8.47
C LEU A 100 -8.03 -0.05 8.69
N ALA A 101 -7.32 0.96 8.15
CA ALA A 101 -5.94 1.27 8.53
C ALA A 101 -5.90 2.04 9.87
N SER A 102 -6.30 1.37 10.96
CA SER A 102 -6.61 2.02 12.25
C SER A 102 -5.46 2.80 12.90
N ALA A 103 -4.21 2.43 12.62
CA ALA A 103 -3.04 3.13 13.16
C ALA A 103 -2.64 4.37 12.36
N PHE A 104 -3.17 4.55 11.14
CA PHE A 104 -2.73 5.63 10.26
C PHE A 104 -3.15 7.00 10.81
N ASN A 105 -2.15 7.83 11.09
CA ASN A 105 -2.32 9.17 11.62
C ASN A 105 -1.16 10.09 11.17
N GLN A 106 -0.86 10.09 9.88
CA GLN A 106 0.17 10.93 9.28
C GLN A 106 -0.43 12.15 8.58
N ASP A 107 0.36 13.22 8.46
CA ASP A 107 -0.04 14.41 7.73
C ASP A 107 -0.06 14.16 6.23
N ILE A 108 -1.20 14.46 5.60
CA ILE A 108 -1.42 14.36 4.15
C ILE A 108 -1.75 15.72 3.53
N GLY A 109 -1.57 16.82 4.27
CA GLY A 109 -1.82 18.18 3.77
C GLY A 109 -0.90 18.61 2.62
N GLY A 110 0.24 17.91 2.45
CA GLY A 110 1.19 18.13 1.36
C GLY A 110 0.84 17.45 0.03
N TRP A 111 -0.22 16.63 -0.01
CA TRP A 111 -0.68 15.94 -1.20
C TRP A 111 -1.16 16.94 -2.26
N ALA A 112 -0.45 16.96 -3.39
CA ALA A 112 -0.69 17.85 -4.51
C ALA A 112 -0.79 17.10 -5.83
#